data_AF-A0AAW0R4F0-F1
#
_entry.id   AF-A0AAW0R4F0-F1
#
_cell.length_a   1.000
_cell.length_b   1.000
_cell.length_c   1.000
_cell.angle_alpha   90.00
_cell.angle_beta   90.00
_cell.angle_gamma   90.00
#
_symmetry.space_group_name_H-M   'P 1'
#
loop_
_entity.id
_entity.type
_entity.pdbx_description
1 polymer ?
#
loop_
_entity_poly.entity_id
_entity_poly.type
_entity_poly.pdbx_seq_one_letter_code
_entity_poly.pdbx_strand_id
1 'polypeptide(L)'
;MRETNRKAVGNGAIRPKGMWRAWMDLSRHSMHSTSGYVNGEPQSEQASPTGKGRWTFPNILSPVKILFHKDAFTVLYLAASPYASWYAVTTSIPLIYRDVYGYKELVVGLCYLAGGGGILVGGLIAGRLMDWNYKHVAKQSGYSVDKRAGDDMRKFPIERARSRGSYTMILISVIGFVGYGWAVQCRVHPAVTLVLQAVLGALVTILHQIYSASLVDIFPDKPGTAGAANNICRCATSAVLVAALQPLVDAIGRSWFFTFIGLWQPALLC
;
A
#
# COMPACT_ATOMS: atom_id res chain seq x y z
N MET A 1 -9.20 -12.52 -2.75
CA MET A 1 -9.37 -12.57 -4.22
C MET A 1 -10.80 -12.21 -4.54
N ARG A 2 -11.03 -11.09 -5.26
CA ARG A 2 -12.35 -10.71 -5.77
C ARG A 2 -12.60 -11.52 -7.03
N GLU A 3 -13.52 -12.46 -6.94
CA GLU A 3 -13.99 -13.24 -8.08
C GLU A 3 -14.56 -12.32 -9.16
N THR A 4 -14.10 -12.59 -10.37
CA THR A 4 -14.80 -12.54 -11.66
C THR A 4 -15.79 -11.39 -11.83
N ASN A 5 -15.45 -10.49 -12.75
CA ASN A 5 -16.27 -9.38 -13.22
C ASN A 5 -17.71 -9.85 -13.49
N ARG A 6 -18.61 -9.66 -12.51
CA ARG A 6 -20.03 -10.07 -12.54
C ARG A 6 -20.77 -9.56 -13.78
N LYS A 7 -20.27 -8.49 -14.39
CA LYS A 7 -20.79 -7.92 -15.65
C LYS A 7 -20.59 -8.83 -16.87
N ALA A 8 -19.61 -9.73 -16.87
CA ALA A 8 -19.30 -10.55 -18.04
C ALA A 8 -19.89 -11.97 -17.96
N VAL A 9 -20.03 -12.54 -16.75
CA VAL A 9 -20.36 -13.97 -16.60
C VAL A 9 -21.49 -14.23 -15.58
N GLY A 10 -22.05 -13.19 -14.96
CA GLY A 10 -23.00 -13.38 -13.84
C GLY A 10 -22.40 -14.29 -12.76
N ASN A 11 -23.18 -15.25 -12.24
CA ASN A 11 -22.75 -16.26 -11.27
C ASN A 11 -22.11 -17.51 -11.93
N GLY A 12 -21.44 -17.39 -13.08
CA GLY A 12 -20.78 -18.53 -13.76
C GLY A 12 -21.73 -19.45 -14.54
N ALA A 13 -23.03 -19.16 -14.58
CA ALA A 13 -24.03 -19.97 -15.29
C ALA A 13 -24.11 -19.70 -16.81
N ILE A 14 -23.40 -18.68 -17.32
CA ILE A 14 -23.47 -18.28 -18.72
C ILE A 14 -22.12 -18.51 -19.39
N ARG A 15 -22.12 -19.29 -20.48
CA ARG A 15 -20.91 -19.54 -21.29
C ARG A 15 -20.39 -18.21 -21.88
N PRO A 16 -19.16 -17.77 -21.58
CA PRO A 16 -18.60 -16.58 -22.21
C PRO A 16 -18.40 -16.82 -23.72
N LYS A 17 -18.67 -15.77 -24.51
CA LYS A 17 -18.46 -15.75 -25.97
C LYS A 17 -17.18 -14.97 -26.30
N GLY A 18 -16.43 -15.42 -27.30
CA GLY A 18 -15.24 -14.75 -27.84
C GLY A 18 -13.91 -15.23 -27.23
N MET A 19 -12.89 -14.36 -27.32
CA MET A 19 -11.48 -14.65 -26.97
C MET A 19 -11.24 -15.22 -25.56
N TRP A 20 -12.18 -15.03 -24.64
CA TRP A 20 -12.15 -15.58 -23.27
C TRP A 20 -12.34 -17.10 -23.20
N ARG A 21 -12.84 -17.75 -24.27
CA ARG A 21 -12.89 -19.22 -24.36
C ARG A 21 -11.49 -19.82 -24.48
N ALA A 22 -10.63 -19.25 -25.31
CA ALA A 22 -9.30 -19.78 -25.57
C ALA A 22 -8.45 -19.86 -24.29
N TRP A 23 -8.52 -18.84 -23.45
CA TRP A 23 -7.78 -18.79 -22.18
C TRP A 23 -8.31 -19.77 -21.13
N MET A 24 -9.63 -19.96 -21.04
CA MET A 24 -10.20 -20.93 -20.10
C MET A 24 -10.03 -22.38 -20.56
N ASP A 25 -10.07 -22.67 -21.86
CA ASP A 25 -9.76 -24.01 -22.37
C ASP A 25 -8.28 -24.36 -22.13
N LEU A 26 -7.37 -23.38 -22.27
CA LEU A 26 -5.95 -23.57 -21.92
C LEU A 26 -5.75 -23.82 -20.42
N SER A 27 -6.50 -23.12 -19.57
CA SER A 27 -6.45 -23.29 -18.11
C SER A 27 -7.11 -24.60 -17.64
N ARG A 28 -8.15 -25.08 -18.32
CA ARG A 28 -8.85 -26.34 -17.99
C ARG A 28 -8.07 -27.57 -18.46
N HIS A 29 -7.22 -27.45 -19.48
CA HIS A 29 -6.31 -28.52 -19.88
C HIS A 29 -5.22 -28.83 -18.84
N SER A 30 -4.90 -27.88 -17.96
CA SER A 30 -3.94 -28.10 -16.85
C SER A 30 -4.57 -28.77 -15.62
N MET A 31 -5.88 -28.96 -15.59
CA MET A 31 -6.61 -29.41 -14.40
C MET A 31 -7.50 -30.61 -14.69
N HIS A 32 -6.98 -31.57 -15.45
CA HIS A 32 -7.49 -32.94 -15.51
C HIS A 32 -6.59 -33.85 -14.66
N SER A 33 -6.84 -33.85 -13.36
CA SER A 33 -6.62 -35.05 -12.55
C SER A 33 -7.69 -35.12 -11.46
N THR A 34 -8.39 -36.26 -11.46
CA THR A 34 -9.24 -36.78 -10.39
C THR A 34 -10.70 -36.28 -10.32
N SER A 35 -11.51 -36.89 -11.19
CA SER A 35 -12.80 -37.56 -10.95
C SER A 35 -13.42 -37.52 -9.54
N GLY A 36 -14.73 -37.23 -9.48
CA GLY A 36 -15.60 -37.48 -8.32
C GLY A 36 -17.01 -36.87 -8.48
N TYR A 37 -17.89 -37.58 -9.20
CA TYR A 37 -19.32 -37.29 -9.37
C TYR A 37 -20.13 -37.59 -8.10
N VAL A 38 -21.05 -36.70 -7.68
CA VAL A 38 -22.35 -37.05 -7.06
C VAL A 38 -23.41 -36.03 -7.49
N ASN A 39 -24.56 -36.56 -7.93
CA ASN A 39 -25.69 -35.89 -8.58
C ASN A 39 -26.62 -35.13 -7.62
N GLY A 40 -27.25 -34.07 -8.13
CA GLY A 40 -28.43 -33.42 -7.54
C GLY A 40 -29.07 -32.43 -8.53
N GLU A 41 -30.31 -32.69 -8.92
CA GLU A 41 -31.11 -32.03 -9.97
C GLU A 41 -31.50 -30.56 -9.68
N PRO A 42 -31.95 -29.77 -10.69
CA PRO A 42 -31.94 -28.32 -10.67
C PRO A 42 -33.28 -27.70 -10.21
N GLN A 43 -33.25 -26.80 -9.23
CA GLN A 43 -34.36 -25.88 -8.96
C GLN A 43 -34.11 -24.54 -9.65
N SER A 44 -34.98 -24.26 -10.61
CA SER A 44 -35.12 -23.02 -11.37
C SER A 44 -35.57 -21.86 -10.48
N GLU A 45 -34.67 -20.92 -10.20
CA GLU A 45 -35.03 -19.57 -9.75
C GLU A 45 -34.64 -18.56 -10.86
N GLN A 46 -35.67 -18.02 -11.50
CA GLN A 46 -35.57 -16.98 -12.52
C GLN A 46 -35.01 -15.69 -11.91
N ALA A 47 -33.71 -15.43 -12.09
CA ALA A 47 -33.12 -14.12 -11.80
C ALA A 47 -33.15 -13.25 -13.07
N SER A 48 -33.96 -12.19 -13.03
CA SER A 48 -34.15 -11.20 -14.09
C SER A 48 -32.83 -10.50 -14.47
N PRO A 49 -32.60 -10.16 -15.75
CA PRO A 49 -31.33 -9.59 -16.20
C PRO A 49 -31.22 -8.11 -15.79
N THR A 50 -30.46 -7.83 -14.73
CA THR A 50 -30.19 -6.45 -14.32
C THR A 50 -28.97 -5.89 -15.06
N GLY A 51 -29.23 -4.93 -15.95
CA GLY A 51 -28.34 -3.78 -16.18
C GLY A 51 -27.36 -3.87 -17.36
N LYS A 52 -27.79 -3.33 -18.52
CA LYS A 52 -26.90 -2.83 -19.57
C LYS A 52 -26.03 -1.69 -18.99
N GLY A 53 -24.81 -1.99 -18.57
CA GLY A 53 -23.89 -0.96 -18.07
C GLY A 53 -23.38 -0.07 -19.20
N ARG A 54 -23.88 1.17 -19.30
CA ARG A 54 -23.32 2.22 -20.17
C ARG A 54 -21.84 2.42 -19.82
N TRP A 55 -20.98 2.45 -20.84
CA TRP A 55 -19.61 2.95 -20.71
C TRP A 55 -19.67 4.39 -20.20
N THR A 56 -19.42 4.57 -18.92
CA THR A 56 -19.31 5.89 -18.31
C THR A 56 -17.82 6.18 -18.24
N PHE A 57 -17.37 7.24 -18.90
CA PHE A 57 -15.99 7.69 -18.74
C PHE A 57 -15.72 7.89 -17.25
N PRO A 58 -14.70 7.24 -16.66
CA PRO A 58 -14.37 7.47 -15.26
C PRO A 58 -14.03 8.95 -15.12
N ASN A 59 -14.70 9.66 -14.20
CA ASN A 59 -14.42 11.07 -13.94
C ASN A 59 -13.00 11.22 -13.38
N ILE A 60 -12.01 11.46 -14.25
CA ILE A 60 -10.59 11.63 -13.92
C ILE A 60 -10.36 12.77 -12.93
N LEU A 61 -11.27 13.75 -12.89
CA LEU A 61 -11.22 14.91 -11.99
C LEU A 61 -11.79 14.62 -10.59
N SER A 62 -12.49 13.51 -10.37
CA SER A 62 -13.07 13.20 -9.05
C SER A 62 -12.02 12.93 -7.96
N PRO A 63 -10.94 12.17 -8.20
CA PRO A 63 -9.84 12.00 -7.25
C PRO A 63 -9.13 13.32 -6.92
N VAL A 64 -8.99 14.20 -7.92
CA VAL A 64 -8.35 15.52 -7.75
C VAL A 64 -9.21 16.45 -6.87
N LYS A 65 -10.54 16.37 -6.96
CA LYS A 65 -11.44 17.11 -6.06
C LYS A 65 -11.34 16.67 -4.59
N ILE A 66 -11.03 15.39 -4.34
CA ILE A 66 -10.81 14.87 -2.98
C ILE A 66 -9.55 15.50 -2.36
N LEU A 67 -8.49 15.73 -3.15
CA LEU A 67 -7.27 16.41 -2.69
C LEU A 67 -7.51 17.85 -2.18
N PHE A 68 -8.56 18.53 -2.63
CA PHE A 68 -8.86 19.90 -2.21
C PHE A 68 -9.64 19.99 -0.88
N HIS A 69 -10.12 18.87 -0.34
CA HIS A 69 -10.73 18.86 1.00
C HIS A 69 -9.64 18.69 2.06
N LYS A 70 -9.56 19.62 3.02
CA LYS A 70 -8.49 19.65 4.04
C LYS A 70 -8.35 18.34 4.82
N ASP A 71 -9.47 17.74 5.22
CA ASP A 71 -9.48 16.50 5.99
C ASP A 71 -8.98 15.31 5.14
N ALA A 72 -9.46 15.24 3.90
CA ALA A 72 -9.06 14.21 2.95
C ALA A 72 -7.58 14.32 2.55
N PHE A 73 -7.09 15.54 2.37
CA PHE A 73 -5.69 15.83 2.08
C PHE A 73 -4.77 15.33 3.19
N THR A 74 -5.16 15.55 4.45
CA THR A 74 -4.36 15.13 5.61
C THR A 74 -4.19 13.60 5.65
N VAL A 75 -5.28 12.86 5.45
CA VAL A 75 -5.24 11.39 5.40
C VAL A 75 -4.45 10.89 4.19
N LEU A 76 -4.63 11.51 3.02
CA LEU A 76 -3.86 11.19 1.81
C LEU A 76 -2.38 11.43 2.01
N TYR A 77 -1.99 12.54 2.64
CA TYR A 77 -0.61 12.85 2.98
C TYR A 77 -0.01 11.80 3.91
N LEU A 78 -0.72 11.42 4.97
CA LEU A 78 -0.30 10.36 5.90
C LEU A 78 -0.10 9.01 5.20
N ALA A 79 -0.91 8.69 4.18
CA ALA A 79 -0.75 7.48 3.39
C ALA A 79 0.41 7.56 2.37
N ALA A 80 0.65 8.75 1.81
CA ALA A 80 1.67 8.99 0.79
C ALA A 80 3.08 9.23 1.37
N SER A 81 3.20 9.88 2.53
CA SER A 81 4.48 10.32 3.10
C SER A 81 5.45 9.18 3.38
N PRO A 82 5.07 8.03 3.97
CA PRO A 82 6.01 6.93 4.19
C PRO A 82 6.59 6.42 2.88
N TYR A 83 5.73 6.29 1.86
CA TYR A 83 6.12 5.80 0.55
C TYR A 83 7.08 6.76 -0.17
N ALA A 84 6.82 8.06 -0.09
CA ALA A 84 7.73 9.07 -0.63
C ALA A 84 9.10 9.00 0.06
N SER A 85 9.15 8.91 1.39
CA SER A 85 10.39 8.76 2.16
C SER A 85 11.18 7.53 1.75
N TRP A 86 10.51 6.39 1.51
CA TRP A 86 11.18 5.19 1.00
C TRP A 86 11.75 5.39 -0.40
N TYR A 87 11.02 6.06 -1.30
CA TYR A 87 11.53 6.36 -2.63
C TYR A 87 12.80 7.21 -2.57
N ALA A 88 12.84 8.22 -1.70
CA ALA A 88 14.04 9.01 -1.47
C ALA A 88 15.22 8.16 -0.99
N VAL A 89 15.00 7.21 -0.07
CA VAL A 89 16.04 6.25 0.34
C VAL A 89 16.49 5.41 -0.86
N THR A 90 15.58 4.82 -1.62
CA THR A 90 15.95 3.98 -2.77
C THR A 90 16.70 4.74 -3.87
N THR A 91 16.36 6.00 -4.10
CA THR A 91 17.07 6.86 -5.05
C THR A 91 18.44 7.27 -4.51
N SER A 92 18.61 7.38 -3.20
CA SER A 92 19.89 7.71 -2.58
C SER A 92 20.88 6.53 -2.50
N ILE A 93 20.43 5.28 -2.65
CA ILE A 93 21.30 4.08 -2.56
C ILE A 93 22.55 4.19 -3.44
N PRO A 94 22.46 4.55 -4.73
CA PRO A 94 23.65 4.70 -5.57
C PRO A 94 24.56 5.82 -5.06
N LEU A 95 23.99 6.98 -4.67
CA LEU A 95 24.75 8.11 -4.13
C LEU A 95 25.47 7.80 -2.80
N ILE A 96 25.01 6.79 -2.08
CA ILE A 96 25.64 6.33 -0.84
C ILE A 96 26.67 5.25 -1.16
N TYR A 97 26.26 4.13 -1.73
CA TYR A 97 27.14 2.96 -1.87
C TYR A 97 28.17 3.11 -3.00
N ARG A 98 27.87 3.88 -4.05
CA ARG A 98 28.84 4.20 -5.10
C ARG A 98 29.80 5.29 -4.63
N ASP A 99 29.28 6.43 -4.18
CA ASP A 99 30.12 7.61 -3.96
C ASP A 99 30.80 7.62 -2.58
N VAL A 100 30.21 7.02 -1.54
CA VAL A 100 30.82 6.95 -0.20
C VAL A 100 31.67 5.70 -0.05
N TYR A 101 31.14 4.54 -0.46
CA TYR A 101 31.77 3.24 -0.23
C TYR A 101 32.56 2.70 -1.43
N GLY A 102 32.50 3.36 -2.60
CA GLY A 102 33.26 2.98 -3.79
C GLY A 102 32.84 1.63 -4.39
N TYR A 103 31.59 1.18 -4.16
CA TYR A 103 31.12 -0.11 -4.62
C TYR A 103 30.86 -0.13 -6.13
N LYS A 104 31.15 -1.30 -6.74
CA LYS A 104 30.81 -1.58 -8.14
C LYS A 104 29.29 -1.68 -8.31
N GLU A 105 28.80 -1.40 -9.51
CA GLU A 105 27.36 -1.34 -9.82
C GLU A 105 26.59 -2.62 -9.44
N LEU A 106 27.19 -3.81 -9.63
CA LEU A 106 26.59 -5.09 -9.22
C LEU A 106 26.36 -5.19 -7.71
N VAL A 107 27.30 -4.70 -6.91
CA VAL A 107 27.21 -4.70 -5.44
C VAL A 107 26.19 -3.66 -4.98
N VAL A 108 26.13 -2.50 -5.64
CA VAL A 108 25.07 -1.49 -5.40
C VAL A 108 23.70 -2.08 -5.69
N GLY A 109 23.55 -2.85 -6.78
CA GLY A 109 22.33 -3.60 -7.09
C GLY A 109 21.94 -4.57 -5.97
N LEU A 110 22.90 -5.28 -5.39
CA LEU A 110 22.69 -6.19 -4.25
C LEU A 110 22.22 -5.44 -2.99
N CYS A 111 22.65 -4.19 -2.78
CA CYS A 111 22.19 -3.36 -1.66
C CYS A 111 20.68 -3.04 -1.74
N TYR A 112 20.07 -3.02 -2.93
CA TYR A 112 18.61 -2.88 -3.05
C TYR A 112 17.86 -4.09 -2.48
N LEU A 113 18.45 -5.29 -2.54
CA LEU A 113 17.81 -6.52 -2.03
C LEU A 113 17.65 -6.49 -0.52
N ALA A 114 18.59 -5.91 0.23
CA ALA A 114 18.45 -5.74 1.67
C ALA A 114 17.20 -4.90 2.02
N GLY A 115 17.02 -3.78 1.30
CA GLY A 115 15.83 -2.94 1.42
C GLY A 115 14.56 -3.68 1.02
N GLY A 116 14.59 -4.38 -0.11
CA GLY A 116 13.47 -5.19 -0.61
C GLY A 116 13.04 -6.30 0.35
N GLY A 117 14.00 -6.98 0.99
CA GLY A 117 13.72 -7.98 2.03
C GLY A 117 12.96 -7.37 3.21
N GLY A 118 13.35 -6.16 3.64
CA GLY A 118 12.62 -5.38 4.63
C GLY A 118 11.16 -5.12 4.24
N ILE A 119 10.91 -4.68 3.00
CA ILE A 119 9.55 -4.46 2.48
C ILE A 119 8.72 -5.74 2.51
N LEU A 120 9.29 -6.88 2.09
CA LEU A 120 8.59 -8.16 2.08
C LEU A 120 8.16 -8.57 3.49
N VAL A 121 9.09 -8.52 4.45
CA VAL A 121 8.79 -8.82 5.85
C VAL A 121 7.76 -7.84 6.42
N GLY A 122 7.92 -6.54 6.15
CA GLY A 122 6.98 -5.50 6.56
C GLY A 122 5.58 -5.73 6.02
N GLY A 123 5.44 -6.14 4.76
CA GLY A 123 4.15 -6.48 4.15
C GLY A 123 3.45 -7.66 4.82
N LEU A 124 4.20 -8.72 5.17
CA LEU A 124 3.67 -9.87 5.90
C LEU A 124 3.21 -9.49 7.32
N ILE A 125 4.01 -8.66 8.01
CA ILE A 125 3.66 -8.16 9.35
C ILE A 125 2.43 -7.26 9.27
N ALA A 126 2.38 -6.34 8.31
CA ALA A 126 1.27 -5.42 8.11
C ALA A 126 -0.04 -6.17 7.86
N GLY A 127 -0.02 -7.18 6.98
CA GLY A 127 -1.19 -8.02 6.70
C GLY A 127 -1.70 -8.72 7.96
N ARG A 128 -0.80 -9.36 8.73
CA ARG A 128 -1.16 -10.00 10.00
C ARG A 128 -1.68 -9.01 11.05
N LEU A 129 -1.07 -7.84 11.15
CA LEU A 129 -1.47 -6.81 12.10
C LEU A 129 -2.86 -6.25 11.75
N MET A 130 -3.13 -6.03 10.47
CA MET A 130 -4.44 -5.60 9.98
C MET A 130 -5.50 -6.68 10.20
N ASP A 131 -5.20 -7.94 9.92
CA ASP A 131 -6.10 -9.06 10.17
C ASP A 131 -6.39 -9.24 11.67
N TRP A 132 -5.38 -9.08 12.53
CA TRP A 132 -5.55 -9.16 13.98
C TRP A 132 -6.40 -8.01 14.51
N ASN A 133 -6.13 -6.78 14.07
CA ASN A 133 -6.93 -5.61 14.43
C ASN A 133 -8.38 -5.77 13.98
N TYR A 134 -8.61 -6.26 12.75
CA TYR A 134 -9.94 -6.56 12.24
C TYR A 134 -10.68 -7.58 13.10
N LYS A 135 -10.02 -8.70 13.46
CA LYS A 135 -10.60 -9.73 14.34
C LYS A 135 -10.88 -9.22 15.75
N HIS A 136 -10.01 -8.38 16.28
CA HIS A 136 -10.17 -7.79 17.61
C HIS A 136 -11.36 -6.83 17.67
N VAL A 137 -11.47 -5.94 16.68
CA VAL A 137 -12.58 -4.98 16.55
C VAL A 137 -13.91 -5.70 16.30
N ALA A 138 -13.92 -6.74 15.45
CA ALA A 138 -15.11 -7.57 15.22
C ALA A 138 -15.59 -8.25 16.52
N LYS A 139 -14.66 -8.77 17.33
CA LYS A 139 -14.98 -9.43 18.61
C LYS A 139 -15.50 -8.45 19.66
N GLN A 140 -15.00 -7.21 19.69
CA GLN A 140 -15.45 -6.18 20.63
C GLN A 140 -16.81 -5.57 20.26
N SER A 141 -17.17 -5.58 18.97
CA SER A 141 -18.40 -4.93 18.47
C SER A 141 -19.61 -5.86 18.45
N GLY A 142 -19.49 -7.13 18.85
CA GLY A 142 -20.58 -8.09 18.86
C GLY A 142 -21.12 -8.50 17.48
N TYR A 143 -20.47 -8.06 16.39
CA TYR A 143 -20.85 -8.41 15.03
C TYR A 143 -20.36 -9.81 14.67
N SER A 144 -21.28 -10.69 14.25
CA SER A 144 -20.93 -11.96 13.64
C SER A 144 -20.15 -11.68 12.35
N VAL A 145 -19.08 -12.43 12.15
CA VAL A 145 -18.19 -12.32 10.99
C VAL A 145 -18.97 -12.76 9.75
N ASP A 146 -19.76 -11.87 9.15
CA ASP A 146 -20.35 -12.10 7.85
C ASP A 146 -19.86 -11.04 6.86
N LYS A 147 -18.95 -11.46 5.98
CA LYS A 147 -18.27 -10.63 4.96
C LYS A 147 -19.22 -9.98 3.93
N ARG A 148 -20.53 -10.14 4.08
CA ARG A 148 -21.58 -9.80 3.09
C ARG A 148 -22.39 -8.56 3.41
N ALA A 149 -22.49 -8.15 4.67
CA ALA A 149 -23.16 -6.91 5.01
C ALA A 149 -22.11 -5.81 5.13
N GLY A 150 -22.21 -4.79 4.27
CA GLY A 150 -21.47 -3.54 4.47
C GLY A 150 -22.02 -2.88 5.72
N ASP A 151 -21.56 -3.30 6.89
CA ASP A 151 -22.00 -2.74 8.15
C ASP A 151 -21.54 -1.29 8.26
N ASP A 152 -22.45 -0.47 8.77
CA ASP A 152 -22.38 0.99 8.78
C ASP A 152 -21.21 1.46 9.66
N MET A 153 -20.02 1.57 9.07
CA MET A 153 -18.76 2.02 9.70
C MET A 153 -18.78 3.51 10.13
N ARG A 154 -19.95 4.17 10.14
CA ARG A 154 -20.08 5.61 10.42
C ARG A 154 -19.92 6.00 11.88
N LYS A 155 -19.90 5.04 12.82
CA LYS A 155 -19.85 5.29 14.28
C LYS A 155 -18.64 4.69 14.99
N PHE A 156 -17.64 4.17 14.27
CA PHE A 156 -16.46 3.62 14.92
C PHE A 156 -15.35 4.67 14.98
N PRO A 157 -14.88 5.11 16.17
CA PRO A 157 -13.77 6.04 16.31
C PRO A 157 -12.43 5.34 15.97
N ILE A 158 -12.31 4.80 14.75
CA ILE A 158 -11.12 4.13 14.21
C ILE A 158 -9.95 5.11 14.16
N GLU A 159 -10.23 6.40 13.93
CA GLU A 159 -9.22 7.47 13.96
C GLU A 159 -8.51 7.55 15.32
N ARG A 160 -9.24 7.48 16.44
CA ARG A 160 -8.64 7.55 17.79
C ARG A 160 -7.98 6.24 18.22
N ALA A 161 -8.48 5.08 17.77
CA ALA A 161 -7.91 3.78 18.10
C ALA A 161 -6.59 3.50 17.33
N ARG A 162 -6.49 3.91 16.06
CA ARG A 162 -5.25 3.80 15.26
C ARG A 162 -4.24 4.92 15.56
N SER A 163 -4.69 6.11 15.96
CA SER A 163 -3.84 7.27 16.28
C SER A 163 -2.77 6.99 17.35
N ARG A 164 -3.12 6.30 18.45
CA ARG A 164 -2.16 6.00 19.54
C ARG A 164 -1.00 5.10 19.11
N GLY A 165 -1.26 4.09 18.29
CA GLY A 165 -0.22 3.19 17.77
C GLY A 165 0.59 3.80 16.62
N SER A 166 -0.09 4.55 15.75
CA SER A 166 0.54 5.22 14.60
C SER A 166 1.60 6.24 15.03
N TYR A 167 1.33 7.02 16.08
CA TYR A 167 2.29 8.02 16.56
C TYR A 167 3.62 7.38 16.99
N THR A 168 3.56 6.29 17.77
CA THR A 168 4.74 5.55 18.18
C THR A 168 5.49 4.95 16.98
N MET A 169 4.79 4.36 16.01
CA MET A 169 5.44 3.81 14.82
C MET A 169 6.09 4.88 13.96
N ILE A 170 5.47 6.06 13.81
CA ILE A 170 6.07 7.19 13.10
C ILE A 170 7.30 7.71 13.83
N LEU A 171 7.25 7.86 15.16
CA LEU A 171 8.42 8.26 15.94
C LEU A 171 9.59 7.28 15.77
N ILE A 172 9.31 5.98 15.79
CA ILE A 172 10.32 4.94 15.52
C ILE A 172 10.87 5.08 14.09
N SER A 173 10.01 5.35 13.10
CA SER A 173 10.47 5.63 11.73
C SER A 173 11.34 6.88 11.66
N VAL A 174 10.98 7.98 12.32
CA VAL A 174 11.77 9.22 12.38
C VAL A 174 13.15 8.93 12.94
N ILE A 175 13.24 8.25 14.09
CA ILE A 175 14.51 7.86 14.71
C ILE A 175 15.31 6.97 13.76
N GLY A 176 14.65 6.05 13.06
CA GLY A 176 15.28 5.20 12.05
C GLY A 176 15.87 6.00 10.88
N PHE A 177 15.16 6.99 10.35
CA PHE A 177 15.63 7.83 9.23
C PHE A 177 16.81 8.70 9.66
N VAL A 178 16.71 9.31 10.84
CA VAL A 178 17.81 10.08 11.45
C VAL A 178 19.01 9.16 11.65
N GLY A 179 18.84 8.02 12.32
CA GLY A 179 19.91 7.04 12.55
C GLY A 179 20.56 6.55 11.27
N TYR A 180 19.79 6.30 10.22
CA TYR A 180 20.30 5.93 8.90
C TYR A 180 21.15 7.05 8.27
N GLY A 181 20.64 8.29 8.26
CA GLY A 181 21.38 9.42 7.71
C GLY A 181 22.71 9.71 8.41
N TRP A 182 22.73 9.59 9.75
CA TRP A 182 23.95 9.77 10.53
C TRP A 182 24.91 8.58 10.42
N ALA A 183 24.41 7.33 10.33
CA ALA A 183 25.25 6.17 10.08
C ALA A 183 25.98 6.27 8.73
N VAL A 184 25.31 6.78 7.71
CA VAL A 184 25.91 7.06 6.39
C VAL A 184 26.96 8.17 6.48
N GLN A 185 26.67 9.24 7.20
CA GLN A 185 27.61 10.38 7.36
C GLN A 185 28.89 9.97 8.09
N CYS A 186 28.78 9.15 9.14
CA CYS A 186 29.92 8.64 9.91
C CYS A 186 30.69 7.53 9.19
N ARG A 187 30.30 7.16 7.95
CA ARG A 187 30.92 6.07 7.16
C ARG A 187 31.04 4.77 7.95
N VAL A 188 30.00 4.42 8.70
CA VAL A 188 29.96 3.19 9.50
C VAL A 188 30.04 1.97 8.58
N HIS A 189 30.40 0.80 9.12
CA HIS A 189 30.42 -0.45 8.37
C HIS A 189 29.10 -0.65 7.59
N PRO A 190 29.16 -0.94 6.28
CA PRO A 190 27.99 -0.93 5.38
C PRO A 190 26.91 -1.96 5.74
N ALA A 191 27.27 -3.01 6.48
CA ALA A 191 26.29 -3.93 7.06
C ALA A 191 25.27 -3.22 7.96
N VAL A 192 25.68 -2.20 8.72
CA VAL A 192 24.80 -1.45 9.62
C VAL A 192 23.79 -0.63 8.83
N THR A 193 24.24 0.06 7.77
CA THR A 193 23.34 0.85 6.90
C THR A 193 22.36 -0.05 6.16
N LEU A 194 22.77 -1.26 5.75
CA LEU A 194 21.89 -2.24 5.11
C LEU A 194 20.82 -2.78 6.07
N VAL A 195 21.18 -3.08 7.32
CA VAL A 195 20.21 -3.53 8.34
C VAL A 195 19.22 -2.41 8.66
N LEU A 196 19.70 -1.18 8.86
CA LEU A 196 18.83 -0.01 9.08
C LEU A 196 17.91 0.22 7.88
N GLN A 197 18.40 0.08 6.66
CA GLN A 197 17.61 0.18 5.44
C GLN A 197 16.50 -0.89 5.37
N ALA A 198 16.80 -2.13 5.77
CA ALA A 198 15.80 -3.20 5.84
C ALA A 198 14.72 -2.91 6.89
N VAL A 199 15.11 -2.46 8.09
CA VAL A 199 14.17 -2.07 9.15
C VAL A 199 13.29 -0.90 8.71
N LEU A 200 13.88 0.12 8.08
CA LEU A 200 13.14 1.26 7.52
C LEU A 200 12.14 0.82 6.45
N GLY A 201 12.57 -0.06 5.53
CA GLY A 201 11.69 -0.64 4.51
C GLY A 201 10.49 -1.37 5.13
N ALA A 202 10.72 -2.13 6.20
CA ALA A 202 9.65 -2.81 6.92
C ALA A 202 8.67 -1.83 7.59
N LEU A 203 9.17 -0.86 8.36
CA LEU A 203 8.36 0.13 9.08
C LEU A 203 7.52 0.99 8.13
N VAL A 204 8.14 1.51 7.06
CA VAL A 204 7.44 2.32 6.06
C VAL A 204 6.34 1.51 5.37
N THR A 205 6.61 0.24 5.06
CA THR A 205 5.62 -0.64 4.42
C THR A 205 4.41 -0.85 5.34
N ILE A 206 4.66 -1.08 6.63
CA ILE A 206 3.59 -1.23 7.63
C ILE A 206 2.75 0.05 7.70
N LEU A 207 3.39 1.21 7.86
CA LEU A 207 2.69 2.50 7.92
C LEU A 207 1.86 2.76 6.65
N HIS A 208 2.45 2.56 5.47
CA HIS A 208 1.78 2.78 4.20
C HIS A 208 0.52 1.91 4.06
N GLN A 209 0.59 0.62 4.43
CA GLN A 209 -0.55 -0.28 4.35
C GLN A 209 -1.66 0.10 5.33
N ILE A 210 -1.29 0.47 6.56
CA ILE A 210 -2.23 0.89 7.59
C ILE A 210 -3.00 2.15 7.14
N TYR A 211 -2.30 3.16 6.64
CA TYR A 211 -2.93 4.41 6.20
C TYR A 211 -3.73 4.25 4.90
N SER A 212 -3.21 3.48 3.94
CA SER A 212 -3.90 3.19 2.69
C SER A 212 -5.24 2.48 2.93
N ALA A 213 -5.30 1.55 3.89
CA ALA A 213 -6.55 0.92 4.29
C ALA A 213 -7.49 1.89 5.00
N SER A 214 -6.95 2.70 5.94
CA SER A 214 -7.76 3.68 6.68
C SER A 214 -8.40 4.71 5.75
N LEU A 215 -7.72 5.10 4.67
CA LEU A 215 -8.27 5.99 3.65
C LEU A 215 -9.51 5.38 2.95
N VAL A 216 -9.48 4.08 2.66
CA VAL A 216 -10.62 3.37 2.06
C VAL A 216 -11.78 3.28 3.05
N ASP A 217 -11.47 3.09 4.34
CA ASP A 217 -12.46 3.01 5.41
C ASP A 217 -13.16 4.38 5.65
N ILE A 218 -12.45 5.50 5.49
CA ILE A 218 -13.00 6.87 5.63
C ILE A 218 -13.89 7.27 4.44
N PHE A 219 -13.63 6.74 3.24
CA PHE A 219 -14.41 7.04 2.02
C PHE A 219 -15.16 5.80 1.49
N PRO A 220 -16.11 5.23 2.26
CA PRO A 220 -16.78 3.98 1.90
C PRO A 220 -17.69 4.11 0.67
N ASP A 221 -18.18 5.32 0.37
CA ASP A 221 -19.09 5.55 -0.76
C ASP A 221 -18.40 5.40 -2.12
N LYS A 222 -17.08 5.67 -2.19
CA LYS A 222 -16.29 5.65 -3.45
C LYS A 222 -14.86 5.14 -3.23
N PRO A 223 -14.67 3.87 -2.82
CA PRO A 223 -13.34 3.33 -2.48
C PRO A 223 -12.38 3.31 -3.67
N GLY A 224 -12.90 3.14 -4.90
CA GLY A 224 -12.08 3.20 -6.11
C GLY A 224 -11.53 4.59 -6.41
N THR A 225 -12.32 5.65 -6.14
CA THR A 225 -11.86 7.04 -6.29
C THR A 225 -10.84 7.42 -5.23
N ALA A 226 -11.05 6.97 -3.98
CA ALA A 226 -10.09 7.16 -2.89
C ALA A 226 -8.74 6.47 -3.19
N GLY A 227 -8.78 5.22 -3.68
CA GLY A 227 -7.56 4.51 -4.09
C GLY A 227 -6.82 5.19 -5.25
N ALA A 228 -7.55 5.73 -6.23
CA ALA A 228 -6.95 6.51 -7.32
C ALA A 228 -6.29 7.80 -6.80
N ALA A 229 -6.96 8.54 -5.91
CA ALA A 229 -6.40 9.74 -5.29
C ALA A 229 -5.12 9.43 -4.50
N ASN A 230 -5.11 8.32 -3.75
CA ASN A 230 -3.93 7.86 -3.02
C ASN A 230 -2.75 7.61 -3.95
N ASN A 231 -2.96 6.90 -5.06
CA ASN A 231 -1.88 6.59 -6.00
C ASN A 231 -1.33 7.88 -6.66
N ILE A 232 -2.20 8.81 -7.04
CA ILE A 232 -1.77 10.11 -7.61
C ILE A 232 -0.96 10.89 -6.58
N CYS A 233 -1.47 11.05 -5.36
CA CYS A 233 -0.79 11.77 -4.29
C CYS A 233 0.57 11.15 -3.96
N ARG A 234 0.61 9.82 -3.84
CA ARG A 234 1.82 9.04 -3.61
C ARG A 234 2.87 9.30 -4.69
N CYS A 235 2.51 9.13 -5.96
CA CYS A 235 3.45 9.32 -7.07
C CYS A 235 3.91 10.78 -7.19
N ALA A 236 2.99 11.75 -7.06
CA ALA A 236 3.33 13.17 -7.11
C ALA A 236 4.31 13.55 -5.99
N THR A 237 4.04 13.11 -4.76
CA THR A 237 4.87 13.41 -3.59
C THR A 237 6.24 12.73 -3.68
N SER A 238 6.29 11.46 -4.11
CA SER A 238 7.55 10.76 -4.39
C SER A 238 8.37 11.47 -5.46
N ALA A 239 7.74 11.91 -6.56
CA ALA A 239 8.42 12.62 -7.63
C ALA A 239 9.02 13.95 -7.16
N VAL A 240 8.26 14.74 -6.39
CA VAL A 240 8.75 16.00 -5.81
C VAL A 240 9.93 15.74 -4.87
N LEU A 241 9.83 14.76 -3.98
CA LEU A 241 10.89 14.47 -3.02
C LEU A 241 12.16 13.94 -3.70
N VAL A 242 12.01 13.09 -4.71
CA VAL A 242 13.12 12.58 -5.53
C VAL A 242 13.78 13.69 -6.35
N ALA A 243 12.99 14.60 -6.94
CA ALA A 243 13.53 15.74 -7.68
C ALA A 243 14.29 16.71 -6.76
N ALA A 244 13.83 16.89 -5.52
CA ALA A 244 14.50 17.70 -4.51
C ALA A 244 15.75 17.02 -3.91
N LEU A 245 15.94 15.71 -4.11
CA LEU A 245 16.98 14.92 -3.46
C LEU A 245 18.39 15.44 -3.77
N GLN A 246 18.77 15.51 -5.05
CA GLN A 246 20.10 15.97 -5.45
C GLN A 246 20.41 17.40 -4.96
N PRO A 247 19.58 18.43 -5.25
CA PRO A 247 19.89 19.79 -4.84
C PRO A 247 19.92 19.95 -3.31
N LEU A 248 19.08 19.22 -2.56
CA LEU A 248 19.15 19.24 -1.10
C LEU A 248 20.41 18.54 -0.57
N VAL A 249 20.75 17.38 -1.12
CA VAL A 249 21.96 16.65 -0.72
C VAL A 249 23.22 17.50 -0.97
N ASP A 250 23.26 18.24 -2.08
CA ASP A 250 24.39 19.12 -2.40
C ASP A 250 24.44 20.37 -1.50
N ALA A 251 23.29 20.90 -1.07
CA ALA A 251 23.22 22.11 -0.25
C ALA A 251 23.44 21.87 1.26
N ILE A 252 22.78 20.85 1.82
CA ILE A 252 22.75 20.59 3.28
C ILE A 252 23.45 19.28 3.68
N GLY A 253 23.84 18.46 2.71
CA GLY A 253 24.44 17.16 2.97
C GLY A 253 23.43 16.03 3.21
N ARG A 254 23.92 14.79 3.15
CA ARG A 254 23.12 13.56 3.20
C ARG A 254 22.42 13.34 4.55
N SER A 255 23.11 13.56 5.67
CA SER A 255 22.55 13.36 7.01
C SER A 255 21.35 14.27 7.29
N TRP A 256 21.49 15.55 6.94
CA TRP A 256 20.42 16.54 7.12
C TRP A 256 19.23 16.27 6.19
N PHE A 257 19.48 15.78 4.97
CA PHE A 257 18.41 15.35 4.07
C PHE A 257 17.54 14.23 4.68
N PHE A 258 18.15 13.16 5.21
CA PHE A 258 17.39 12.08 5.84
C PHE A 258 16.71 12.52 7.15
N THR A 259 17.32 13.44 7.90
CA THR A 259 16.70 14.03 9.10
C THR A 259 15.46 14.84 8.71
N PHE A 260 15.55 15.65 7.65
CA PHE A 260 14.42 16.41 7.12
C PHE A 260 13.29 15.48 6.66
N ILE A 261 13.60 14.39 5.94
CA ILE A 261 12.59 13.40 5.53
C ILE A 261 11.92 12.75 6.75
N GLY A 262 12.71 12.39 7.77
CA GLY A 262 12.20 11.83 9.01
C GLY A 262 11.22 12.77 9.70
N LEU A 263 11.53 14.06 9.76
CA LEU A 263 10.66 15.08 10.37
C LEU A 263 9.47 15.49 9.49
N TRP A 264 9.62 15.42 8.18
CA TRP A 264 8.55 15.70 7.22
C TRP A 264 7.42 14.68 7.34
N GLN A 265 7.73 13.42 7.64
CA GLN A 265 6.74 12.35 7.78
C GLN A 265 5.62 12.65 8.81
N PRO A 266 5.92 13.08 10.06
CA PRO A 266 4.91 13.53 11.03
C PRO A 266 4.44 14.98 10.89
N ALA A 267 4.92 15.77 9.93
CA ALA A 267 4.74 17.24 9.95
C ALA A 267 3.29 17.74 10.00
N LEU A 268 2.31 16.97 9.48
CA LEU A 268 0.88 17.33 9.50
C LEU A 268 0.11 16.73 10.69
N LEU A 269 0.81 16.08 11.65
CA LEU A 269 0.21 15.53 12.87
C LEU A 269 0.26 16.48 14.08
N CYS A 270 1.00 17.59 13.96
CA CYS A 270 1.15 18.64 14.98
C CYS A 270 0.27 19.84 14.63
#